data_AF-A0A353PGT4-F1
#
_entry.id   AF-A0A353PGT4-F1
#
_cell.length_a   1.000
_cell.length_b   1.000
_cell.length_c   1.000
_cell.angle_alpha   90.00
_cell.angle_beta   90.00
_cell.angle_gamma   90.00
#
_symmetry.space_group_name_H-M   'P 1'
#
loop_
_entity.id
_entity.type
_entity.pdbx_description
1 polymer ?
#
loop_
_entity_poly.entity_id
_entity_poly.type
_entity_poly.pdbx_seq_one_letter_code
_entity_poly.pdbx_strand_id
1 'polypeptide(L)'
;MNRADGNIMTTPPTARPCAMMTHQSTLLSRGWMRMDPQFWHARWARGEIGFHLDRVHPMLARYGAPLAGRRVLVPLCGKSLDMVYLAGLGCTVVGIELSAAAIDAFFAEHGLEPAVSTQGPGRIWQAGPYTLLEGDYFEFTAADLGAPCTGLYDRAALIALPPERRSAYAVHAAHLLASGAWGLLITLEYPQEVM
;
A
#
# COMPACT_ATOMS: atom_id res chain seq x y z
N MET A 1 -64.99 40.88 14.98
CA MET A 1 -64.44 41.98 14.17
C MET A 1 -63.06 41.55 13.71
N ASN A 2 -62.89 41.33 12.39
CA ASN A 2 -61.69 41.23 11.51
C ASN A 2 -60.40 40.52 12.02
N ARG A 3 -59.95 39.38 11.46
CA ARG A 3 -59.35 39.09 10.12
C ARG A 3 -58.14 39.94 9.70
N ALA A 4 -57.04 39.23 9.41
CA ALA A 4 -56.10 39.31 8.25
C ALA A 4 -54.65 39.09 8.75
N ASP A 5 -53.97 37.97 8.47
CA ASP A 5 -53.35 37.50 7.21
C ASP A 5 -51.82 37.68 7.30
N GLY A 6 -51.08 36.58 7.14
CA GLY A 6 -49.63 36.55 7.29
C GLY A 6 -49.05 35.19 6.88
N ASN A 7 -49.08 34.96 5.57
CA ASN A 7 -48.64 33.78 4.83
C ASN A 7 -47.11 33.67 4.79
N ILE A 8 -46.48 32.62 5.36
CA ILE A 8 -45.13 32.18 4.96
C ILE A 8 -45.12 30.66 4.83
N MET A 9 -45.22 30.25 3.57
CA MET A 9 -45.05 28.92 3.03
C MET A 9 -43.54 28.70 2.82
N THR A 10 -42.95 27.73 3.52
CA THR A 10 -41.61 27.23 3.19
C THR A 10 -41.72 25.79 2.74
N THR A 11 -41.58 25.60 1.43
CA THR A 11 -41.54 24.31 0.74
C THR A 11 -40.19 23.61 0.96
N PRO A 12 -40.14 22.29 1.18
CA PRO A 12 -38.90 21.54 1.13
C PRO A 12 -38.46 21.34 -0.34
N PRO A 13 -37.15 21.33 -0.66
CA PRO A 13 -36.72 20.95 -2.00
C PRO A 13 -36.93 19.45 -2.21
N THR A 14 -37.75 19.14 -3.20
CA THR A 14 -38.02 17.79 -3.70
C THR A 14 -36.85 17.30 -4.54
N ALA A 15 -36.31 16.15 -4.17
CA ALA A 15 -35.42 15.37 -5.01
C ALA A 15 -36.23 14.79 -6.19
N ARG A 16 -35.70 14.92 -7.42
CA ARG A 16 -36.11 14.07 -8.55
C ARG A 16 -34.90 13.63 -9.39
N PRO A 17 -34.98 12.42 -9.97
CA PRO A 17 -33.85 11.70 -10.53
C PRO A 17 -33.65 12.05 -12.01
N CYS A 18 -32.40 12.00 -12.48
CA CYS A 18 -32.11 12.02 -13.91
C CYS A 18 -31.75 10.61 -14.35
N ALA A 19 -32.64 9.99 -15.12
CA ALA A 19 -32.44 8.68 -15.73
C ALA A 19 -31.79 8.84 -17.12
N MET A 20 -30.76 8.01 -17.33
CA MET A 20 -30.31 7.35 -18.56
C MET A 20 -30.62 7.99 -19.92
N MET A 21 -29.55 8.31 -20.66
CA MET A 21 -29.49 8.07 -22.09
C MET A 21 -28.20 7.37 -22.45
N THR A 22 -28.36 6.16 -22.96
CA THR A 22 -27.40 5.36 -23.72
C THR A 22 -27.09 6.04 -25.05
N HIS A 23 -25.82 6.12 -25.44
CA HIS A 23 -25.44 5.90 -26.83
C HIS A 23 -24.00 5.36 -26.95
N GLN A 24 -23.89 4.41 -27.86
CA GLN A 24 -22.75 3.56 -28.14
C GLN A 24 -21.59 4.30 -28.82
N SER A 25 -20.39 3.87 -28.43
CA SER A 25 -19.22 3.54 -29.26
C SER A 25 -18.89 4.42 -30.48
N THR A 26 -17.76 5.11 -30.42
CA THR A 26 -16.73 4.97 -31.48
C THR A 26 -15.33 5.30 -30.93
N LEU A 27 -14.56 4.23 -30.73
CA LEU A 27 -13.12 4.10 -30.94
C LEU A 27 -12.27 5.39 -31.02
N LEU A 28 -11.58 5.71 -29.92
CA LEU A 28 -10.16 6.06 -29.96
C LEU A 28 -9.43 5.19 -28.94
N SER A 29 -9.27 3.92 -29.31
CA SER A 29 -8.17 3.09 -28.87
C SER A 29 -6.86 3.70 -29.39
N ARG A 30 -6.07 4.33 -28.50
CA ARG A 30 -4.63 4.55 -28.63
C ARG A 30 -4.02 4.87 -27.26
N GLY A 31 -3.37 3.84 -26.70
CA GLY A 31 -2.37 3.83 -25.63
C GLY A 31 -2.28 5.02 -24.66
N TRP A 32 -2.71 4.79 -23.42
CA TRP A 32 -2.20 5.53 -22.26
C TRP A 32 -1.96 4.53 -21.12
N MET A 33 -0.72 4.54 -20.62
CA MET A 33 -0.10 3.55 -19.73
C MET A 33 -0.77 3.44 -18.36
N ARG A 34 -1.52 2.35 -18.18
CA ARG A 34 -1.59 1.67 -16.88
C ARG A 34 -0.16 1.25 -16.52
N MET A 35 0.31 1.53 -15.30
CA MET A 35 1.45 0.81 -14.72
C MET A 35 1.05 -0.65 -14.62
N ASP A 36 1.39 -1.40 -15.66
CA ASP A 36 1.05 -2.79 -15.87
C ASP A 36 1.75 -3.65 -14.80
N PRO A 37 1.06 -4.54 -14.08
CA PRO A 37 1.72 -5.56 -13.26
C PRO A 37 2.85 -6.28 -14.00
N GLN A 38 2.69 -6.48 -15.32
CA GLN A 38 3.73 -7.06 -16.18
C GLN A 38 4.96 -6.17 -16.32
N PHE A 39 4.86 -4.85 -16.14
CA PHE A 39 6.03 -3.96 -16.08
C PHE A 39 6.91 -4.29 -14.88
N TRP A 40 6.34 -4.47 -13.69
CA TRP A 40 7.11 -4.83 -12.49
C TRP A 40 7.63 -6.27 -12.56
N HIS A 41 6.82 -7.23 -13.02
CA HIS A 41 7.29 -8.59 -13.24
C HIS A 41 8.42 -8.65 -14.26
N ALA A 42 8.32 -7.94 -15.39
CA ALA A 42 9.36 -7.91 -16.41
C ALA A 42 10.63 -7.21 -15.93
N ARG A 43 10.51 -6.22 -15.04
CA ARG A 43 11.65 -5.49 -14.47
C ARG A 43 12.40 -6.32 -13.41
N TRP A 44 11.67 -7.09 -12.60
CA TRP A 44 12.24 -8.11 -11.72
C TRP A 44 12.95 -9.22 -12.51
N ALA A 45 12.30 -9.73 -13.57
CA ALA A 45 12.90 -10.75 -14.44
C ALA A 45 14.17 -10.28 -15.16
N ARG A 46 14.31 -8.97 -15.40
CA ARG A 46 15.50 -8.34 -16.01
C ARG A 46 16.57 -7.93 -15.00
N GLY A 47 16.37 -8.12 -13.70
CA GLY A 47 17.34 -7.73 -12.67
C GLY A 47 17.57 -6.22 -12.57
N GLU A 48 16.67 -5.40 -13.09
CA GLU A 48 16.76 -3.93 -13.11
C GLU A 48 16.32 -3.33 -11.75
N ILE A 49 17.03 -3.73 -10.69
CA ILE A 49 16.71 -3.46 -9.28
C ILE A 49 17.38 -2.20 -8.72
N GLY A 50 17.54 -1.12 -9.51
CA GLY A 50 18.20 0.13 -9.06
C GLY A 50 17.56 0.84 -7.84
N PHE A 51 16.41 0.35 -7.36
CA PHE A 51 15.77 0.76 -6.11
C PHE A 51 16.18 -0.10 -4.89
N HIS A 52 16.81 -1.25 -5.11
CA HIS A 52 17.33 -2.12 -4.07
C HIS A 52 18.68 -1.56 -3.59
N LEU A 53 18.80 -1.32 -2.28
CA LEU A 53 20.07 -0.95 -1.68
C LEU A 53 20.68 -2.23 -1.12
N ASP A 54 21.96 -2.50 -1.41
CA ASP A 54 22.73 -3.59 -0.79
C ASP A 54 23.03 -3.36 0.70
N ARG A 55 22.45 -2.29 1.26
CA ARG A 55 22.58 -1.87 2.65
C ARG A 55 21.24 -1.31 3.13
N VAL A 56 21.03 -1.39 4.44
CA VAL A 56 19.89 -0.76 5.12
C VAL A 56 19.81 0.72 4.75
N HIS A 57 18.60 1.23 4.55
CA HIS A 57 18.39 2.63 4.26
C HIS A 57 18.91 3.49 5.42
N PRO A 58 19.82 4.46 5.19
CA PRO A 58 20.43 5.24 6.27
C PRO A 58 19.41 5.97 7.16
N MET A 59 18.28 6.36 6.56
CA MET A 59 17.18 7.01 7.26
C MET A 59 16.46 6.07 8.24
N LEU A 60 16.34 4.79 7.91
CA LEU A 60 15.81 3.78 8.83
C LEU A 60 16.75 3.58 10.02
N ALA A 61 18.06 3.51 9.76
CA ALA A 61 19.04 3.41 10.85
C ALA A 61 18.99 4.63 11.79
N ARG A 62 18.81 5.84 11.22
CA ARG A 62 18.79 7.09 11.98
C ARG A 62 17.48 7.33 12.75
N TYR A 63 16.33 7.00 12.17
CA TYR A 63 15.02 7.37 12.71
C TYR A 63 14.11 6.18 13.04
N GLY A 64 14.59 4.95 12.86
CA GLY A 64 13.81 3.73 13.10
C GLY A 64 13.66 3.32 14.56
N ALA A 65 14.36 3.95 15.51
CA ALA A 65 14.29 3.59 16.93
C ALA A 65 12.86 3.49 17.50
N PRO A 66 11.90 4.38 17.15
CA PRO A 66 10.52 4.26 17.60
C PRO A 66 9.76 3.02 17.10
N LEU A 67 10.26 2.34 16.05
CA LEU A 67 9.69 1.11 15.53
C LEU A 67 10.10 -0.13 16.32
N ALA A 68 11.17 -0.06 17.12
CA ALA A 68 11.72 -1.22 17.82
C ALA A 68 10.65 -1.97 18.64
N GLY A 69 10.64 -3.30 18.53
CA GLY A 69 9.67 -4.17 19.21
C GLY A 69 8.23 -4.13 18.66
N ARG A 70 7.93 -3.35 17.61
CA ARG A 70 6.57 -3.26 17.04
C ARG A 70 6.29 -4.34 16.01
N ARG A 71 5.01 -4.52 15.70
CA ARG A 71 4.57 -5.22 14.47
C ARG A 71 4.48 -4.20 13.35
N VAL A 72 5.40 -4.27 12.39
CA VAL A 72 5.64 -3.23 11.40
C VAL A 72 5.11 -3.67 10.04
N LEU A 73 4.17 -2.90 9.49
CA LEU A 73 3.72 -3.02 8.10
C LEU A 73 4.78 -2.41 7.17
N VAL A 74 5.14 -3.14 6.11
CA VAL A 74 6.05 -2.71 5.04
C VAL A 74 5.32 -2.87 3.70
N PRO A 75 4.67 -1.82 3.19
CA PRO A 75 3.97 -1.87 1.90
C PRO A 75 4.94 -2.01 0.74
N LEU A 76 4.56 -2.78 -0.29
CA LEU A 76 5.31 -2.99 -1.53
C LEU A 76 6.78 -3.36 -1.22
N CYS A 77 6.95 -4.34 -0.32
CA CYS A 77 8.23 -4.55 0.36
C CYS A 77 9.34 -5.11 -0.54
N GLY A 78 9.00 -5.70 -1.70
CA GLY A 78 9.92 -6.45 -2.52
C GLY A 78 10.72 -7.46 -1.69
N LYS A 79 12.06 -7.38 -1.77
CA LYS A 79 12.99 -8.15 -0.95
C LYS A 79 13.85 -7.30 0.00
N SER A 80 13.32 -6.16 0.46
CA SER A 80 14.14 -5.13 1.12
C SER A 80 14.92 -5.65 2.35
N LEU A 81 16.24 -5.37 2.39
CA LEU A 81 17.09 -5.61 3.57
C LEU A 81 16.66 -4.80 4.80
N ASP A 82 15.88 -3.74 4.60
CA ASP A 82 15.27 -2.98 5.70
C ASP A 82 14.38 -3.86 6.58
N MET A 83 13.74 -4.90 6.02
CA MET A 83 12.96 -5.87 6.79
C MET A 83 13.86 -6.66 7.76
N VAL A 84 15.08 -7.00 7.34
CA VAL A 84 16.07 -7.66 8.21
C VAL A 84 16.51 -6.74 9.34
N TYR A 85 16.76 -5.47 9.03
CA TYR A 85 17.12 -4.50 10.05
C TYR A 85 16.00 -4.29 11.08
N LEU A 86 14.74 -4.16 10.62
CA LEU A 86 13.58 -4.06 11.50
C LEU A 86 13.46 -5.29 12.41
N ALA A 87 13.62 -6.50 11.87
CA ALA A 87 13.65 -7.72 12.69
C ALA A 87 14.78 -7.69 13.73
N GLY A 88 15.96 -7.17 13.38
CA GLY A 88 17.08 -6.95 14.30
C GLY A 88 16.78 -5.95 15.43
N LEU A 89 15.82 -5.03 15.24
CA LEU A 89 15.27 -4.16 16.30
C LEU A 89 14.21 -4.84 17.17
N GLY A 90 14.02 -6.16 17.01
CA GLY A 90 12.99 -6.94 17.70
C GLY A 90 11.59 -6.79 17.11
N CYS A 91 11.45 -6.21 15.92
CA CYS A 91 10.15 -6.09 15.27
C CYS A 91 9.67 -7.44 14.72
N THR A 92 8.35 -7.63 14.66
CA THR A 92 7.75 -8.58 13.72
C THR A 92 7.35 -7.82 12.46
N VAL A 93 7.65 -8.37 11.29
CA VAL A 93 7.50 -7.66 10.01
C VAL A 93 6.37 -8.26 9.21
N VAL A 94 5.47 -7.39 8.74
CA VAL A 94 4.38 -7.74 7.84
C VAL A 94 4.62 -7.03 6.52
N GLY A 95 5.05 -7.75 5.50
CA GLY A 95 5.24 -7.19 4.16
C GLY A 95 4.05 -7.51 3.25
N ILE A 96 3.69 -6.60 2.36
CA ILE A 96 2.75 -6.88 1.26
C ILE A 96 3.48 -6.65 -0.06
N GLU A 97 3.50 -7.66 -0.92
CA GLU A 97 4.25 -7.63 -2.18
C GLU A 97 3.48 -8.37 -3.28
N LEU A 98 3.48 -7.84 -4.51
CA LEU A 98 2.77 -8.45 -5.63
C LEU A 98 3.56 -9.61 -6.26
N SER A 99 4.88 -9.53 -6.24
CA SER A 99 5.78 -10.48 -6.90
C SER A 99 6.14 -11.66 -6.01
N ALA A 100 5.57 -12.83 -6.30
CA ALA A 100 5.99 -14.11 -5.69
C ALA A 100 7.50 -14.33 -5.78
N ALA A 101 8.12 -13.95 -6.90
CA ALA A 101 9.56 -14.10 -7.11
C ALA A 101 10.38 -13.22 -6.16
N ALA A 102 9.88 -12.04 -5.78
CA ALA A 102 10.56 -11.18 -4.81
C ALA A 102 10.47 -11.76 -3.38
N ILE A 103 9.32 -12.31 -3.03
CA ILE A 103 9.09 -12.97 -1.73
C ILE A 103 9.97 -14.22 -1.61
N ASP A 104 9.97 -15.08 -2.63
CA ASP A 104 10.81 -16.28 -2.70
C ASP A 104 12.30 -15.93 -2.59
N ALA A 105 12.76 -14.95 -3.37
CA ALA A 105 14.14 -14.47 -3.30
C ALA A 105 14.50 -13.92 -1.91
N PHE A 106 13.60 -13.19 -1.26
CA PHE A 106 13.84 -12.70 0.11
C PHE A 106 14.10 -13.84 1.09
N PHE A 107 13.23 -14.86 1.11
CA PHE A 107 13.41 -15.98 2.03
C PHE A 107 14.66 -16.80 1.69
N ALA A 108 14.91 -17.07 0.40
CA ALA A 108 16.09 -17.80 -0.05
C ALA A 108 17.41 -17.09 0.30
N GLU A 109 17.50 -15.77 0.08
CA GLU A 109 18.69 -14.95 0.40
C GLU A 109 18.99 -14.90 1.90
N HIS A 110 17.98 -15.14 2.74
CA HIS A 110 18.12 -15.17 4.19
C HIS A 110 18.14 -16.57 4.79
N GLY A 111 18.17 -17.62 3.95
CA GLY A 111 18.25 -19.01 4.39
C GLY A 111 17.03 -19.46 5.21
N LEU A 112 15.86 -18.92 4.88
CA LEU A 112 14.59 -19.19 5.57
C LEU A 112 13.68 -20.03 4.67
N GLU A 113 13.04 -21.04 5.26
CA GLU A 113 12.05 -21.88 4.59
C GLU A 113 10.64 -21.48 5.06
N PRO A 114 9.86 -20.77 4.23
CA PRO A 114 8.56 -20.26 4.63
C PRO A 114 7.46 -21.33 4.58
N ALA A 115 6.62 -21.34 5.62
CA ALA A 115 5.32 -21.99 5.53
C ALA A 115 4.41 -21.13 4.63
N VAL A 116 3.82 -21.74 3.60
CA VAL A 116 2.94 -21.05 2.65
C VAL A 116 1.51 -21.53 2.84
N SER A 117 0.59 -20.57 2.96
CA SER A 117 -0.85 -20.82 3.03
C SER A 117 -1.61 -19.83 2.15
N THR A 118 -2.89 -20.12 1.87
CA THR A 118 -3.77 -19.21 1.15
C THR A 118 -4.82 -18.68 2.11
N GLN A 119 -4.92 -17.36 2.25
CA GLN A 119 -5.89 -16.69 3.12
C GLN A 119 -6.25 -15.31 2.52
N GLY A 120 -7.52 -14.94 2.62
CA GLY A 120 -8.00 -13.67 2.06
C GLY A 120 -7.75 -13.59 0.54
N PRO A 121 -7.26 -12.46 0.01
CA PRO A 121 -7.08 -12.26 -1.42
C PRO A 121 -5.79 -12.90 -2.00
N GLY A 122 -4.93 -13.50 -1.16
CA GLY A 122 -3.59 -13.89 -1.59
C GLY A 122 -2.96 -15.07 -0.85
N ARG A 123 -1.66 -15.26 -1.06
CA ARG A 123 -0.84 -16.23 -0.32
C ARG A 123 -0.12 -15.56 0.83
N ILE A 124 0.03 -16.27 1.93
CA ILE A 124 0.76 -15.83 3.12
C ILE A 124 1.98 -16.73 3.28
N TRP A 125 3.16 -16.11 3.31
CA TRP A 125 4.45 -16.75 3.48
C TRP A 125 5.04 -16.38 4.84
N GLN A 126 5.33 -17.36 5.69
CA GLN A 126 5.76 -17.13 7.07
C GLN A 126 7.01 -17.91 7.44
N ALA A 127 8.04 -17.19 7.89
CA ALA A 127 9.23 -17.76 8.52
C ALA A 127 9.81 -16.76 9.52
N GLY A 128 10.15 -17.24 10.73
CA GLY A 128 10.76 -16.41 11.77
C GLY A 128 9.92 -15.16 12.09
N PRO A 129 10.50 -13.95 12.06
CA PRO A 129 9.78 -12.71 12.36
C PRO A 129 8.98 -12.16 11.18
N TYR A 130 8.97 -12.84 10.02
CA TYR A 130 8.39 -12.33 8.77
C TYR A 130 7.05 -12.98 8.44
N THR A 131 6.08 -12.16 8.07
CA THR A 131 4.84 -12.57 7.40
C THR A 131 4.73 -11.75 6.12
N LEU A 132 4.92 -12.37 4.96
CA LEU A 132 4.83 -11.72 3.65
C LEU A 132 3.54 -12.14 2.95
N LEU A 133 2.69 -11.18 2.64
CA LEU A 133 1.43 -11.36 1.95
C LEU A 133 1.65 -11.09 0.47
N GLU A 134 1.44 -12.11 -0.35
CA GLU A 134 1.53 -12.05 -1.79
C GLU A 134 0.19 -11.65 -2.39
N GLY A 135 0.13 -10.46 -3.00
CA GLY A 135 -1.08 -9.97 -3.68
C GLY A 135 -1.09 -8.46 -3.87
N ASP A 136 -2.23 -7.92 -4.33
CA ASP A 136 -2.41 -6.47 -4.44
C ASP A 136 -2.59 -5.85 -3.05
N TYR A 137 -1.74 -4.88 -2.74
CA TYR A 137 -1.80 -4.08 -1.52
C TYR A 137 -3.19 -3.55 -1.18
N PHE A 138 -3.95 -3.12 -2.19
CA PHE A 138 -5.27 -2.53 -1.98
C PHE A 138 -6.37 -3.56 -1.70
N GLU A 139 -6.12 -4.85 -1.91
CA GLU A 139 -7.09 -5.92 -1.65
C GLU A 139 -7.02 -6.46 -0.22
N PHE A 140 -5.89 -6.30 0.45
CA PHE A 140 -5.75 -6.74 1.85
C PHE A 140 -6.45 -5.79 2.82
N THR A 141 -7.09 -6.37 3.83
CA THR A 141 -7.74 -5.68 4.94
C THR A 141 -6.97 -5.92 6.24
N ALA A 142 -7.21 -5.11 7.28
CA ALA A 142 -6.57 -5.29 8.58
C ALA A 142 -6.77 -6.69 9.19
N ALA A 143 -7.88 -7.38 8.85
CA ALA A 143 -8.12 -8.75 9.29
C ALA A 143 -7.16 -9.75 8.62
N ASP A 144 -6.82 -9.54 7.35
CA ASP A 144 -5.94 -10.42 6.58
C ASP A 144 -4.48 -10.37 7.09
N LEU A 145 -4.09 -9.31 7.82
CA LEU A 145 -2.76 -9.17 8.44
C LEU A 145 -2.57 -10.09 9.65
N GLY A 146 -3.65 -10.77 10.09
CA GLY A 146 -3.70 -11.72 11.21
C GLY A 146 -3.60 -11.10 12.60
N ALA A 147 -2.95 -9.95 12.74
CA ALA A 147 -2.88 -9.17 13.97
C ALA A 147 -2.62 -7.68 13.65
N PRO A 148 -3.08 -6.75 14.52
CA PRO A 148 -2.91 -5.32 14.29
C PRO A 148 -1.43 -4.92 14.17
N CYS A 149 -1.11 -4.14 13.13
CA CYS A 149 0.21 -3.53 12.98
C CYS A 149 0.27 -2.22 13.78
N THR A 150 1.26 -2.09 14.65
CA THR A 150 1.48 -0.89 15.49
C THR A 150 2.60 0.01 14.96
N GLY A 151 3.23 -0.40 13.85
CA GLY A 151 4.24 0.34 13.12
C GLY A 151 4.00 0.34 11.62
N LEU A 152 4.45 1.39 10.94
CA LEU A 152 4.54 1.48 9.48
C LEU A 152 5.98 1.86 9.09
N TYR A 153 6.54 1.14 8.12
CA TYR A 153 7.76 1.55 7.44
C TYR A 153 7.49 1.62 5.94
N ASP A 154 7.39 2.83 5.40
CA ASP A 154 7.17 3.09 3.99
C ASP A 154 8.43 3.74 3.40
N ARG A 155 9.09 2.99 2.52
CA ARG A 155 10.20 3.48 1.72
C ARG A 155 9.96 3.07 0.28
N ALA A 156 9.94 4.07 -0.59
CA ALA A 156 9.70 3.92 -2.03
C ALA A 156 8.31 3.40 -2.45
N ALA A 157 7.42 3.00 -1.52
CA ALA A 157 6.10 2.49 -1.87
C ALA A 157 5.16 3.62 -2.31
N LEU A 158 5.04 4.68 -1.50
CA LEU A 158 4.20 5.84 -1.85
C LEU A 158 4.61 6.49 -3.19
N ILE A 159 5.92 6.63 -3.43
CA ILE A 159 6.45 7.30 -4.64
C ILE A 159 6.43 6.40 -5.88
N ALA A 160 6.31 5.07 -5.72
CA ALA A 160 6.11 4.14 -6.84
C ALA A 160 4.71 4.26 -7.46
N LEU A 161 3.77 4.92 -6.76
CA LEU A 161 2.41 5.14 -7.23
C LEU A 161 2.29 6.46 -8.00
N PRO A 162 1.41 6.49 -9.03
CA PRO A 162 1.09 7.73 -9.72
C PRO A 162 0.39 8.72 -8.76
N PRO A 163 0.55 10.04 -8.95
CA PRO A 163 0.09 11.06 -7.99
C PRO A 163 -1.36 10.89 -7.52
N GLU A 164 -2.27 10.56 -8.42
CA GLU A 164 -3.70 10.36 -8.16
C GLU A 164 -4.01 9.18 -7.23
N ARG A 165 -3.12 8.19 -7.13
CA ARG A 165 -3.30 7.02 -6.25
C ARG A 165 -2.72 7.20 -4.85
N ARG A 166 -1.87 8.22 -4.63
CA ARG A 166 -1.16 8.42 -3.36
C ARG A 166 -2.09 8.71 -2.19
N SER A 167 -3.18 9.44 -2.42
CA SER A 167 -4.18 9.72 -1.38
C SER A 167 -4.92 8.44 -0.96
N ALA A 168 -5.39 7.65 -1.93
CA ALA A 168 -6.03 6.36 -1.67
C ALA A 168 -5.09 5.40 -0.94
N TYR A 169 -3.81 5.38 -1.30
CA TYR A 169 -2.78 4.60 -0.62
C TYR A 169 -2.61 5.00 0.85
N ALA A 170 -2.53 6.30 1.15
CA ALA A 170 -2.36 6.78 2.53
C ALA A 170 -3.60 6.45 3.40
N VAL A 171 -4.80 6.60 2.83
CA VAL A 171 -6.05 6.20 3.50
C VAL A 171 -6.07 4.70 3.75
N HIS A 172 -5.67 3.90 2.77
CA HIS A 172 -5.58 2.44 2.93
C HIS A 172 -4.57 2.04 4.00
N ALA A 173 -3.37 2.64 4.00
CA ALA A 173 -2.37 2.42 5.03
C ALA A 173 -2.92 2.71 6.43
N ALA A 174 -3.68 3.81 6.60
CA ALA A 174 -4.32 4.13 7.87
C ALA A 174 -5.35 3.07 8.31
N HIS A 175 -6.10 2.47 7.39
CA HIS A 175 -7.04 1.39 7.70
C HIS A 175 -6.37 0.07 8.08
N LEU A 176 -5.15 -0.18 7.61
CA LEU A 176 -4.38 -1.39 7.96
C LEU A 176 -3.71 -1.32 9.34
N LEU A 177 -3.57 -0.12 9.89
CA LEU A 177 -2.82 0.14 11.12
C LEU A 177 -3.72 0.21 12.36
N ALA A 178 -3.18 -0.21 13.49
CA ALA A 178 -3.81 0.00 14.78
C ALA A 178 -3.89 1.51 15.13
N SER A 179 -4.89 1.89 15.92
CA SER A 179 -4.96 3.24 16.49
C SER A 179 -3.69 3.54 17.29
N GLY A 180 -3.11 4.73 17.11
CA GLY A 180 -1.86 5.13 17.75
C GLY A 180 -0.60 4.48 17.17
N ALA A 181 -0.69 3.85 15.99
CA ALA A 181 0.49 3.34 15.29
C ALA A 181 1.49 4.45 14.98
N TRP A 182 2.78 4.08 14.98
CA TRP A 182 3.88 4.99 14.66
C TRP A 182 4.41 4.66 13.25
N GLY A 183 4.60 5.66 12.39
CA GLY A 183 5.05 5.45 11.01
C GLY A 183 6.33 6.20 10.67
N LEU A 184 7.23 5.55 9.92
CA LEU A 184 8.35 6.20 9.22
C LEU A 184 8.09 6.14 7.72
N LEU A 185 7.87 7.31 7.12
CA LEU A 185 7.78 7.50 5.67
C LEU A 185 9.05 8.15 5.16
N ILE A 186 9.70 7.51 4.19
CA ILE A 186 10.85 8.04 3.48
C ILE A 186 10.43 8.34 2.04
N THR A 187 10.33 9.63 1.73
CA THR A 187 9.95 10.13 0.40
C THR A 187 11.09 10.91 -0.26
N LEU A 188 10.93 11.20 -1.54
CA LEU A 188 11.81 12.07 -2.31
C LEU A 188 11.08 13.37 -2.62
N GLU A 189 11.82 14.48 -2.55
CA GLU A 189 11.39 15.78 -3.04
C GLU A 189 12.32 16.18 -4.18
N TYR A 190 11.74 16.38 -5.36
CA TYR A 190 12.43 16.83 -6.56
C TYR A 190 11.41 17.54 -7.46
N PRO A 191 11.84 18.43 -8.37
CA PRO A 191 10.92 19.04 -9.33
C PRO A 191 10.38 17.94 -10.25
N GLN A 192 9.07 17.70 -10.24
CA GLN A 192 8.47 16.60 -11.01
C GLN A 192 8.67 16.77 -12.53
N GLU A 193 8.87 18.01 -12.97
CA GLU A 193 9.10 18.44 -14.37
C GLU A 193 10.36 17.82 -15.01
N VAL A 194 11.32 17.31 -14.21
CA VAL A 194 12.61 16.79 -14.70
C VAL A 194 12.69 15.24 -14.74
N MET A 195 11.55 14.55 -14.63
CA MET A 195 11.42 13.09 -14.83
C MET A 195 10.68 12.76 -16.12
#